data_AF-A0A520AA99-F1
#
_entry.id   AF-A0A520AA99-F1
#
_cell.length_a   1.000
_cell.length_b   1.000
_cell.length_c   1.000
_cell.angle_alpha   90.00
_cell.angle_beta   90.00
_cell.angle_gamma   90.00
#
_symmetry.space_group_name_H-M   'P 1'
#
loop_
_entity.id
_entity.type
_entity.pdbx_description
1 polymer ?
#
loop_
_entity_poly.entity_id
_entity_poly.type
_entity_poly.pdbx_seq_one_letter_code
_entity_poly.pdbx_strand_id
1 'polypeptide(L)'
;MRKFQFLLIAFGFLSSISVAQQKKTKPKLISTYPAEVNRPKLVVGLVVDQMRWDYLYRYYNRYTNGGFKRLINEGFSAENTYI
;
A
#
# COMPACT_ATOMS: atom_id res chain seq x y z
N MET A 1 -56.49 3.20 -20.33
CA MET A 1 -55.46 2.14 -20.20
C MET A 1 -54.48 2.08 -21.37
N ARG A 2 -54.82 2.52 -22.59
CA ARG A 2 -53.92 2.49 -23.77
C ARG A 2 -52.69 3.42 -23.69
N LYS A 3 -52.78 4.53 -22.94
CA LYS A 3 -51.66 5.50 -22.75
C LYS A 3 -50.48 4.90 -21.97
N PHE A 4 -50.76 3.95 -21.07
CA PHE A 4 -49.73 3.27 -20.27
C PHE A 4 -48.97 2.22 -21.09
N GLN A 5 -49.62 1.59 -22.08
CA GLN A 5 -48.96 0.68 -23.02
C GLN A 5 -47.98 1.41 -23.96
N PHE A 6 -48.29 2.64 -24.40
CA PHE A 6 -47.35 3.45 -25.19
C PHE A 6 -46.09 3.82 -24.39
N LEU A 7 -46.21 3.99 -23.07
CA LEU A 7 -45.09 4.32 -22.18
C LEU A 7 -44.15 3.11 -21.96
N LEU A 8 -44.70 1.89 -21.89
CA LEU A 8 -43.92 0.66 -21.81
C LEU A 8 -43.20 0.31 -23.13
N ILE A 9 -43.82 0.59 -24.29
CA ILE A 9 -43.19 0.37 -25.60
C ILE A 9 -42.05 1.37 -25.85
N ALA A 10 -42.18 2.62 -25.39
CA ALA A 10 -41.10 3.61 -25.44
C ALA A 10 -39.91 3.26 -24.53
N PHE A 11 -40.16 2.62 -23.39
CA PHE A 11 -39.10 2.18 -22.48
C PHE A 11 -38.34 0.95 -23.01
N GLY A 12 -39.01 0.06 -23.76
CA GLY A 12 -38.37 -1.10 -24.40
C GLY A 12 -37.37 -0.74 -25.50
N PHE A 13 -37.63 0.33 -26.26
CA PHE A 13 -36.78 0.77 -27.38
C PHE A 13 -35.46 1.44 -26.95
N LEU A 14 -35.32 1.83 -25.68
CA LEU A 14 -34.08 2.44 -25.17
C LEU A 14 -33.00 1.41 -24.83
N SER A 15 -33.33 0.11 -24.81
CA SER A 15 -32.42 -0.96 -24.41
C SER A 15 -31.53 -1.51 -25.54
N SER A 16 -31.71 -1.07 -26.79
CA SER A 16 -31.05 -1.67 -27.96
C SER A 16 -29.77 -0.96 -28.44
N ILE A 17 -29.30 0.09 -27.76
CA ILE A 17 -28.03 0.73 -28.15
C ILE A 17 -26.88 -0.06 -27.50
N SER A 18 -26.55 -1.20 -28.10
CA SER A 18 -25.30 -1.91 -27.85
C SER A 18 -24.13 -1.08 -28.36
N VAL A 19 -23.50 -0.32 -27.45
CA VAL A 19 -22.20 0.30 -27.69
C VAL A 19 -21.15 -0.81 -27.70
N ALA A 20 -20.72 -1.21 -28.89
CA ALA A 20 -19.57 -2.09 -29.06
C ALA A 20 -18.32 -1.39 -28.48
N GLN A 21 -17.79 -1.94 -27.39
CA GLN A 21 -16.63 -1.43 -26.71
C GLN A 21 -15.39 -1.63 -27.60
N GLN A 22 -14.83 -0.56 -28.15
CA GLN A 22 -13.53 -0.64 -28.81
C GLN A 22 -12.47 -1.00 -27.77
N LYS A 23 -11.90 -2.20 -27.90
CA LYS A 23 -10.73 -2.64 -27.13
C LYS A 23 -9.56 -1.73 -27.50
N LYS A 24 -9.36 -0.67 -26.72
CA LYS A 24 -8.12 0.12 -26.74
C LYS A 24 -7.00 -0.80 -26.25
N THR A 25 -6.37 -1.49 -27.19
CA THR A 25 -5.07 -2.12 -26.94
C THR A 25 -4.12 -0.98 -26.59
N LYS A 26 -3.90 -0.79 -25.28
CA LYS A 26 -2.88 0.14 -24.79
C LYS A 26 -1.58 -0.22 -25.53
N PRO A 27 -0.90 0.73 -26.19
CA PRO A 27 0.39 0.45 -26.76
C PRO A 27 1.26 -0.13 -25.65
N LYS A 28 1.87 -1.29 -25.92
CA LYS A 28 2.81 -1.93 -25.00
C LYS A 28 4.00 -0.98 -24.88
N LEU A 29 3.92 -0.05 -23.93
CA LEU A 29 5.07 0.70 -23.46
C LEU A 29 6.09 -0.35 -23.08
N ILE A 30 7.28 -0.28 -23.67
CA ILE A 30 8.43 -1.07 -23.24
C ILE A 30 8.71 -0.58 -21.83
N SER A 31 8.07 -1.23 -20.86
CA SER A 31 8.33 -1.01 -19.46
C SER A 31 9.66 -1.68 -19.21
N THR A 32 10.74 -0.91 -19.35
CA THR A 32 12.03 -1.22 -18.74
C THR A 32 11.75 -1.35 -17.25
N TYR A 33 11.47 -2.58 -16.82
CA TYR A 33 11.29 -2.88 -15.42
C TYR A 33 12.68 -2.95 -14.76
N PRO A 34 12.80 -2.46 -13.52
CA PRO A 34 11.70 -2.00 -12.71
C PRO A 34 11.45 -0.49 -12.87
N ALA A 35 10.19 -0.10 -12.76
CA ALA A 35 9.80 1.26 -12.35
C ALA A 35 10.70 1.69 -11.18
N GLU A 36 11.22 2.93 -11.20
CA GLU A 36 12.11 3.49 -10.17
C GLU A 36 11.40 3.60 -8.82
N VAL A 37 11.12 2.47 -8.19
CA VAL A 37 10.81 2.40 -6.77
C VAL A 37 12.10 2.72 -6.07
N ASN A 38 12.13 3.86 -5.39
CA ASN A 38 13.28 4.26 -4.58
C ASN A 38 13.49 3.20 -3.49
N ARG A 39 14.53 2.39 -3.63
CA ARG A 39 14.90 1.31 -2.72
C ARG A 39 16.19 1.69 -2.01
N PRO A 40 16.32 1.38 -0.72
CA PRO A 40 17.59 1.58 -0.02
C PRO A 40 18.67 0.71 -0.66
N LYS A 41 19.87 1.27 -0.82
CA LYS A 41 21.03 0.56 -1.40
C LYS A 41 21.58 -0.53 -0.47
N LEU A 42 21.29 -0.44 0.83
CA LEU A 42 21.72 -1.38 1.85
C LEU A 42 20.63 -1.53 2.91
N VAL A 43 20.40 -2.77 3.34
CA VAL A 43 19.56 -3.12 4.49
C VAL A 43 20.42 -3.92 5.47
N VAL A 44 20.42 -3.50 6.73
CA VAL A 44 21.17 -4.17 7.79
C VAL A 44 20.18 -4.76 8.80
N GLY A 45 20.14 -6.08 8.91
CA GLY A 45 19.42 -6.79 9.98
C GLY A 45 20.36 -7.02 11.17
N LEU A 46 20.01 -6.48 12.33
CA LEU A 46 20.77 -6.61 13.57
C LEU A 46 19.91 -7.30 14.63
N VAL A 47 20.40 -8.42 15.16
CA VAL A 47 19.76 -9.17 16.24
C VAL A 47 20.70 -9.16 17.45
N VAL A 48 20.20 -8.68 18.58
CA VAL A 48 20.91 -8.72 19.86
C VAL A 48 20.34 -9.89 20.66
N ASP A 49 21.18 -10.87 20.96
CA ASP A 49 20.76 -12.05 21.72
C ASP A 49 20.32 -11.66 23.15
N GLN A 50 19.29 -12.34 23.67
CA GLN A 50 18.70 -12.12 24.99
C GLN A 50 18.29 -10.65 25.27
N MET A 51 18.01 -9.88 24.22
CA MET A 51 17.60 -8.49 24.37
C MET A 51 16.12 -8.43 24.76
N ARG A 52 15.86 -8.02 26.00
CA ARG A 52 14.49 -7.71 26.43
C ARG A 52 14.14 -6.27 26.05
N TRP A 53 12.88 -6.05 25.67
CA TRP A 53 12.40 -4.74 25.23
C TRP A 53 12.54 -3.65 26.30
N ASP A 54 12.39 -3.99 27.58
CA ASP A 54 12.47 -3.05 28.69
C ASP A 54 13.87 -2.46 28.90
N TYR A 55 14.92 -3.13 28.39
CA TYR A 55 16.29 -2.59 28.45
C TYR A 55 16.46 -1.30 27.64
N LEU A 56 15.67 -1.10 26.58
CA LEU A 56 15.70 0.14 25.80
C LEU A 56 15.27 1.36 26.62
N TYR A 57 14.34 1.18 27.56
CA TYR A 57 13.87 2.26 28.44
C TYR A 57 14.66 2.33 29.74
N ARG A 58 14.94 1.18 30.37
CA ARG A 58 15.62 1.08 31.66
C ARG A 58 17.01 1.71 31.66
N TYR A 59 17.74 1.58 30.55
CA TYR A 59 19.10 2.09 30.42
C TYR A 59 19.21 3.28 29.48
N TYR A 60 18.09 3.93 29.17
CA TYR A 60 18.04 5.05 28.22
C TYR A 60 19.06 6.15 28.54
N ASN A 61 19.18 6.51 29.82
CA ASN A 61 20.12 7.55 30.26
C ASN A 61 21.60 7.19 30.01
N ARG A 62 21.92 5.91 29.82
CA ARG A 62 23.28 5.43 29.56
C ARG A 62 23.62 5.36 28.07
N TYR A 63 22.65 5.52 27.17
CA TYR A 63 22.89 5.45 25.73
C TYR A 63 23.40 6.79 25.17
N THR A 64 24.27 6.69 24.17
CA THR A 64 24.73 7.84 23.38
C THR A 64 23.76 8.14 22.24
N ASN A 65 23.85 9.35 21.66
CA ASN A 65 22.88 9.82 20.67
C ASN A 65 22.93 9.05 19.33
N GLY A 66 24.03 8.38 19.00
CA GLY A 66 24.21 7.72 17.70
C GLY A 66 23.77 6.24 17.62
N GLY A 67 23.35 5.65 18.73
CA GLY A 67 23.03 4.21 18.81
C GLY A 67 21.53 3.94 19.00
N PHE A 68 21.19 3.17 20.05
CA PHE A 68 19.80 2.83 20.37
C PHE A 68 18.88 4.06 20.51
N LYS A 69 19.38 5.19 21.02
CA LYS A 69 18.59 6.45 21.08
C LYS A 69 18.13 6.92 19.71
N ARG A 70 18.99 6.84 18.70
CA ARG A 70 18.64 7.21 17.33
C ARG A 70 17.54 6.31 16.78
N LEU A 71 17.67 5.00 16.99
CA LEU A 71 16.68 4.02 16.53
C LEU A 71 15.31 4.21 17.20
N ILE A 72 15.29 4.58 18.48
CA ILE A 72 14.04 4.85 19.22
C ILE A 72 13.40 6.18 18.79
N ASN A 73 14.21 7.24 18.62
CA ASN A 73 13.70 8.59 18.40
C ASN A 73 13.39 8.88 16.92
N GLU A 74 14.19 8.36 15.98
CA GLU A 74 14.05 8.60 14.53
C GLU A 74 13.46 7.40 13.77
N GLY A 75 13.37 6.24 14.42
CA GLY A 75 12.89 5.01 13.83
C GLY A 75 11.47 4.65 14.24
N PHE A 76 11.14 3.37 14.07
CA PHE A 76 9.87 2.79 14.47
C PHE A 76 10.13 1.63 15.43
N SER A 77 9.43 1.62 16.57
CA SER A 77 9.52 0.58 17.59
C SER A 77 8.21 -0.20 17.67
N ALA A 78 8.30 -1.53 17.56
CA ALA A 78 7.16 -2.43 17.70
C ALA A 78 7.13 -3.04 19.10
N GLU A 79 6.62 -2.30 20.08
CA GLU A 79 6.72 -2.61 21.52
C GLU A 79 5.92 -3.85 21.95
N ASN A 80 4.84 -4.22 21.25
CA ASN A 80 3.98 -5.37 21.56
C ASN A 80 4.19 -6.53 20.59
N THR A 81 5.46 -6.80 20.25
CA THR A 81 5.82 -7.95 19.43
C THR A 81 6.01 -9.16 20.33
N TYR A 82 5.12 -10.14 20.24
CA TYR A 82 5.32 -11.44 20.87
C TYR A 82 6.27 -12.27 20.00
N ILE A 83 7.40 -12.68 20.57
CA ILE A 83 8.41 -13.55 19.95
C ILE A 83 8.61 -14.81 20.79
#